data_AF-A0AA95HTL2-F1
#
_entry.id   AF-A0AA95HTL2-F1
#
_cell.length_a   1.000
_cell.length_b   1.000
_cell.length_c   1.000
_cell.angle_alpha   90.00
_cell.angle_beta   90.00
_cell.angle_gamma   90.00
#
_symmetry.space_group_name_H-M   'P 1'
#
loop_
_entity.id
_entity.type
_entity.pdbx_description
1 polymer ?
#
loop_
_entity_poly.entity_id
_entity_poly.type
_entity_poly.pdbx_seq_one_letter_code
_entity_poly.pdbx_strand_id
1 'polypeptide(L)'
;MSKAYRNTYGDQGGLIKDEEDIPPFFKNRRIIDVTNQYIETTDVELADCFDTETNTHYAYLSVFDLRDWKVVAYGAKKGAGYVFKDMARNAVYLPVFYSKGNYTPAYYPVKVDEKGRVSYLNPDVKHKRRVVLTRKFMDMNPKKWIKAIIGGYFVLSREAAFANADTIHIDLLKECNYQTVTLNKAYRYMKYVPPVKTEGNMAEIELYDEKGQKLAGKVIGNYRPERMDAMETMKRAFDGNVLSSPKTVKTQTDAWVGLDLGRVVSVSKLVYLPRNDDNFIKEGELYELFYWDREWKSLGRQVGSRQLQYLEYDNVPDNALLLLRNLTKGKEERIFTYEDGKQVWW
;
A
#
# COMPACT_ATOMS: atom_id res chain seq x y z
N MET A 1 -1.99 10.21 10.80
CA MET A 1 -2.69 10.39 12.09
C MET A 1 -3.93 11.20 11.79
N SER A 2 -5.13 10.71 12.12
CA SER A 2 -6.40 11.36 11.73
C SER A 2 -7.06 12.16 12.87
N LYS A 3 -6.74 11.82 14.11
CA LYS A 3 -7.17 12.50 15.34
C LYS A 3 -6.22 12.10 16.49
N ALA A 4 -6.02 12.97 17.47
CA ALA A 4 -5.20 12.71 18.65
C ALA A 4 -5.90 13.17 19.94
N TYR A 5 -6.04 12.25 20.89
CA TYR A 5 -6.61 12.51 22.20
C TYR A 5 -5.57 12.24 23.29
N ARG A 6 -5.47 13.15 24.27
CA ARG A 6 -4.59 13.00 25.43
C ARG A 6 -5.39 12.56 26.64
N ASN A 7 -4.93 11.48 27.28
CA ASN A 7 -5.45 11.08 28.59
C ASN A 7 -5.01 12.08 29.67
N THR A 8 -5.94 12.41 30.56
CA THR A 8 -5.71 13.28 31.72
C THR A 8 -5.92 12.51 33.02
N TYR A 9 -5.31 12.96 34.11
CA TYR A 9 -5.56 12.37 35.44
C TYR A 9 -6.93 12.80 36.01
N GLY A 10 -7.28 14.09 35.84
CA GLY A 10 -8.56 14.65 36.29
C GLY A 10 -9.69 14.47 35.28
N ASP A 11 -10.93 14.49 35.78
CA ASP A 11 -12.14 14.62 34.96
C ASP A 11 -12.10 15.95 34.17
N GLN A 12 -12.43 15.90 32.89
CA GLN A 12 -12.48 17.03 31.97
C GLN A 12 -13.91 17.41 31.59
N GLY A 13 -14.91 16.75 32.18
CA GLY A 13 -16.33 17.01 31.93
C GLY A 13 -16.93 16.18 30.80
N GLY A 14 -16.14 15.33 30.13
CA GLY A 14 -16.56 14.61 28.92
C GLY A 14 -16.51 15.48 27.66
N LEU A 15 -16.27 14.83 26.50
CA LEU A 15 -16.25 15.52 25.21
C LEU A 15 -17.67 15.84 24.71
N ILE A 16 -18.61 14.94 24.97
CA ILE A 16 -20.04 15.09 24.67
C ILE A 16 -20.79 15.20 25.98
N LYS A 17 -21.70 16.18 26.05
CA LYS A 17 -22.55 16.45 27.22
C LYS A 17 -24.00 16.11 26.89
N ASP A 18 -24.71 15.70 27.94
CA ASP A 18 -26.18 15.53 27.94
C ASP A 18 -26.73 14.50 26.93
N GLU A 19 -25.89 13.53 26.53
CA GLU A 19 -26.26 12.42 25.64
C GLU A 19 -25.69 11.11 26.19
N GLU A 20 -26.55 10.11 26.44
CA GLU A 20 -26.13 8.82 27.00
C GLU A 20 -25.78 7.79 25.91
N ASP A 21 -26.49 7.85 24.78
CA ASP A 21 -26.31 6.94 23.64
C ASP A 21 -25.23 7.45 22.67
N ILE A 22 -23.99 7.44 23.14
CA ILE A 22 -22.81 7.83 22.36
C ILE A 22 -21.83 6.66 22.17
N PRO A 23 -20.97 6.71 21.13
CA PRO A 23 -19.93 5.71 20.92
C PRO A 23 -19.05 5.53 22.18
N PRO A 24 -18.68 4.29 22.54
CA PRO A 24 -17.94 4.00 23.79
C PRO A 24 -16.67 4.83 23.99
N PHE A 25 -15.96 5.15 22.91
CA PHE A 25 -14.75 5.98 22.96
C PHE A 25 -15.00 7.37 23.60
N PHE A 26 -16.13 8.01 23.29
CA PHE A 26 -16.46 9.35 23.79
C PHE A 26 -17.08 9.36 25.19
N LYS A 27 -17.37 8.18 25.78
CA LYS A 27 -17.80 8.08 27.19
C LYS A 27 -16.66 8.35 28.17
N ASN A 28 -15.41 8.33 27.70
CA ASN A 28 -14.26 8.65 28.54
C ASN A 28 -14.27 10.15 28.88
N ARG A 29 -14.38 10.48 30.17
CA ARG A 29 -14.39 11.86 30.66
C ARG A 29 -13.00 12.42 30.95
N ARG A 30 -11.95 11.62 30.79
CA ARG A 30 -10.54 11.97 31.06
C ARG A 30 -9.71 12.08 29.79
N ILE A 31 -10.33 12.57 28.71
CA ILE A 31 -9.66 12.83 27.45
C ILE A 31 -9.96 14.24 26.98
N ILE A 32 -8.97 14.82 26.32
CA ILE A 32 -9.09 16.09 25.59
C ILE A 32 -8.56 15.88 24.17
N ASP A 33 -9.20 16.56 23.23
CA ASP A 33 -8.71 16.65 21.86
C ASP A 33 -7.47 17.56 21.83
N VAL A 34 -6.38 17.03 21.28
CA VAL A 34 -5.11 17.74 21.15
C VAL A 34 -4.60 17.67 19.72
N THR A 35 -5.47 17.33 18.76
CA THR A 35 -5.08 17.09 17.36
C THR A 35 -4.32 18.28 16.77
N ASN A 36 -4.80 19.51 17.00
CA ASN A 36 -4.19 20.75 16.53
C ASN A 36 -2.82 21.07 17.15
N GLN A 37 -2.41 20.37 18.22
CA GLN A 37 -1.08 20.52 18.81
C GLN A 37 -0.02 19.71 18.06
N TYR A 38 -0.43 18.73 17.25
CA TYR A 38 0.48 17.78 16.60
C TYR A 38 0.48 17.90 15.07
N ILE A 39 -0.64 18.28 14.47
CA ILE A 39 -0.82 18.31 13.02
C ILE A 39 -1.70 19.48 12.59
N GLU A 40 -1.58 19.87 11.32
CA GLU A 40 -2.50 20.85 10.73
C GLU A 40 -3.92 20.31 10.69
N THR A 41 -4.87 21.15 11.11
CA THR A 41 -6.27 20.80 11.18
C THR A 41 -7.15 21.72 10.36
N THR A 42 -8.37 21.27 10.08
CA THR A 42 -9.44 22.08 9.51
C THR A 42 -10.77 21.61 10.09
N ASP A 43 -11.67 22.56 10.32
CA ASP A 43 -13.03 22.24 10.70
C ASP A 43 -13.79 21.69 9.48
N VAL A 44 -14.47 20.57 9.67
CA VAL A 44 -15.31 19.97 8.63
C VAL A 44 -16.75 20.32 8.93
N GLU A 45 -17.40 21.04 8.02
CA GLU A 45 -18.84 21.33 8.10
C GLU A 45 -19.59 20.39 7.14
N LEU A 46 -20.43 19.52 7.72
CA LEU A 46 -21.36 18.68 6.99
C LEU A 46 -22.65 19.46 6.82
N ALA A 47 -22.90 19.98 5.62
CA ALA A 47 -24.06 20.84 5.35
C ALA A 47 -25.36 20.07 5.15
N ASP A 48 -25.27 18.80 4.78
CA ASP A 48 -26.40 17.94 4.41
C ASP A 48 -26.15 16.50 4.88
N CYS A 49 -27.23 15.74 5.04
CA CYS A 49 -27.18 14.33 5.41
C CYS A 49 -28.15 13.57 4.48
N PHE A 50 -27.98 12.25 4.38
CA PHE A 50 -29.04 11.44 3.81
C PHE A 50 -30.32 11.64 4.64
N ASP A 51 -31.49 11.60 4.00
CA ASP A 51 -32.80 11.60 4.67
C ASP A 51 -32.89 10.37 5.58
N THR A 52 -32.36 10.51 6.78
CA THR A 52 -32.49 9.58 7.88
C THR A 52 -33.27 10.32 8.94
N GLU A 53 -34.33 9.70 9.46
CA GLU A 53 -35.24 10.25 10.48
C GLU A 53 -34.56 10.57 11.84
N THR A 54 -33.24 10.65 11.87
CA THR A 54 -32.39 10.79 13.03
C THR A 54 -32.11 12.27 13.29
N ASN A 55 -33.01 12.93 14.02
CA ASN A 55 -32.76 14.25 14.61
C ASN A 55 -31.79 14.14 15.81
N THR A 56 -30.56 13.69 15.57
CA THR A 56 -29.56 13.54 16.64
C THR A 56 -28.83 14.85 16.90
N HIS A 57 -28.46 15.10 18.16
CA HIS A 57 -27.64 16.27 18.55
C HIS A 57 -26.21 16.18 18.00
N TYR A 58 -25.72 14.96 17.74
CA TYR A 58 -24.38 14.69 17.26
C TYR A 58 -24.36 13.76 16.05
N ALA A 59 -23.38 13.99 15.19
CA ALA A 59 -22.91 13.06 14.19
C ALA A 59 -21.44 12.72 14.49
N TYR A 60 -20.89 11.72 13.81
CA TYR A 60 -19.54 11.24 14.04
C TYR A 60 -18.78 11.10 12.73
N LEU A 61 -17.45 11.29 12.78
CA LEU A 61 -16.56 10.97 11.65
C LEU A 61 -15.76 9.72 11.96
N SER A 62 -15.75 8.79 11.01
CA SER A 62 -14.97 7.56 11.05
C SER A 62 -13.80 7.60 10.07
N VAL A 63 -12.73 6.88 10.38
CA VAL A 63 -11.63 6.57 9.44
C VAL A 63 -11.55 5.08 9.18
N PHE A 64 -11.00 4.71 8.04
CA PHE A 64 -10.87 3.30 7.65
C PHE A 64 -9.57 2.70 8.23
N ASP A 65 -9.67 1.65 9.04
CA ASP A 65 -8.55 1.04 9.78
C ASP A 65 -8.00 -0.25 9.13
N LEU A 66 -7.94 -0.26 7.79
CA LEU A 66 -7.65 -1.42 6.93
C LEU A 66 -8.79 -2.44 6.81
N ARG A 67 -9.76 -2.46 7.74
CA ARG A 67 -10.87 -3.41 7.70
C ARG A 67 -12.22 -2.74 7.86
N ASP A 68 -12.35 -1.87 8.85
CA ASP A 68 -13.62 -1.26 9.23
C ASP A 68 -13.51 0.26 9.32
N TRP A 69 -14.67 0.90 9.35
CA TRP A 69 -14.80 2.30 9.76
C TRP A 69 -14.75 2.39 11.28
N LYS A 70 -13.80 3.16 11.82
CA LYS A 70 -13.66 3.44 13.25
C LYS A 70 -13.92 4.91 13.51
N VAL A 71 -14.88 5.21 14.38
CA VAL A 71 -15.20 6.57 14.79
C VAL A 71 -14.00 7.19 15.52
N VAL A 72 -13.64 8.40 15.12
CA VAL A 72 -12.53 9.16 15.70
C VAL A 72 -12.91 10.58 16.11
N ALA A 73 -14.01 11.14 15.61
CA ALA A 73 -14.45 12.47 16.01
C ALA A 73 -15.98 12.56 16.11
N TYR A 74 -16.45 13.59 16.78
CA TYR A 74 -17.86 13.95 16.90
C TYR A 74 -18.06 15.38 16.42
N GLY A 75 -19.27 15.67 15.97
CA GLY A 75 -19.67 16.99 15.50
C GLY A 75 -21.02 17.35 16.05
N ALA A 76 -21.15 18.55 16.59
CA ALA A 76 -22.41 19.05 17.12
C ALA A 76 -23.26 19.62 15.98
N LYS A 77 -24.58 19.50 16.14
CA LYS A 77 -25.54 20.06 15.18
C LYS A 77 -25.40 21.59 15.09
N LYS A 78 -25.39 22.12 13.86
CA LYS A 78 -25.35 23.55 13.55
C LYS A 78 -26.28 23.81 12.37
N GLY A 79 -27.46 24.38 12.64
CA GLY A 79 -28.51 24.52 11.64
C GLY A 79 -29.03 23.16 11.18
N ALA A 80 -29.04 22.91 9.86
CA ALA A 80 -29.42 21.62 9.29
C ALA A 80 -28.28 20.57 9.30
N GLY A 81 -27.05 21.00 9.58
CA GLY A 81 -25.84 20.17 9.45
C GLY A 81 -25.09 19.92 10.76
N TYR A 82 -23.82 19.54 10.65
CA TYR A 82 -22.92 19.25 11.77
C TYR A 82 -21.53 19.85 11.56
N VAL A 83 -20.86 20.26 12.64
CA VAL A 83 -19.48 20.77 12.58
C VAL A 83 -18.54 19.92 13.41
N PHE A 84 -17.50 19.41 12.77
CA PHE A 84 -16.44 18.61 13.37
C PHE A 84 -15.18 19.47 13.49
N LYS A 85 -14.71 19.66 14.72
CA LYS A 85 -13.56 20.53 15.00
C LYS A 85 -12.24 19.80 14.82
N ASP A 86 -11.20 20.55 14.45
CA ASP A 86 -9.80 20.12 14.49
C ASP A 86 -9.54 18.78 13.75
N MET A 87 -10.09 18.60 12.55
CA MET A 87 -9.90 17.38 11.76
C MET A 87 -8.59 17.43 10.99
N ALA A 88 -7.84 16.33 10.99
CA ALA A 88 -6.59 16.23 10.24
C ALA A 88 -6.83 16.43 8.73
N ARG A 89 -5.88 17.13 8.10
CA ARG A 89 -5.80 17.23 6.64
C ARG A 89 -5.26 15.96 6.00
N ASN A 90 -5.41 15.87 4.68
CA ASN A 90 -4.97 14.74 3.86
C ASN A 90 -5.58 13.40 4.31
N ALA A 91 -6.91 13.40 4.50
CA ALA A 91 -7.64 12.26 5.03
C ALA A 91 -9.04 12.14 4.41
N VAL A 92 -9.56 10.91 4.40
CA VAL A 92 -10.97 10.64 4.10
C VAL A 92 -11.67 10.19 5.38
N TYR A 93 -12.81 10.82 5.64
CA TYR A 93 -13.68 10.53 6.77
C TYR A 93 -15.04 10.04 6.29
N LEU A 94 -15.63 9.04 6.94
CA LEU A 94 -17.02 8.67 6.72
C LEU A 94 -17.90 9.28 7.81
N PRO A 95 -18.83 10.20 7.47
CA PRO A 95 -19.85 10.65 8.38
C PRO A 95 -20.83 9.53 8.73
N VAL A 96 -21.08 9.33 10.02
CA VAL A 96 -22.00 8.31 10.53
C VAL A 96 -22.85 8.85 11.67
N PHE A 97 -24.09 8.35 11.76
CA PHE A 97 -24.89 8.41 12.97
C PHE A 97 -24.62 7.18 13.83
N TYR A 98 -24.87 7.31 15.12
CA TYR A 98 -24.79 6.23 16.08
C TYR A 98 -26.12 6.11 16.83
N SER A 99 -26.62 4.88 16.96
CA SER A 99 -27.74 4.59 17.84
C SER A 99 -27.65 3.16 18.34
N LYS A 100 -27.72 2.99 19.67
CA LYS A 100 -27.79 1.69 20.37
C LYS A 100 -26.73 0.70 19.90
N GLY A 101 -25.49 1.17 19.73
CA GLY A 101 -24.36 0.34 19.29
C GLY A 101 -24.18 0.21 17.77
N ASN A 102 -25.13 0.68 16.97
CA ASN A 102 -25.09 0.59 15.51
C ASN A 102 -24.63 1.90 14.88
N TYR A 103 -23.86 1.79 13.80
CA TYR A 103 -23.42 2.92 12.99
C TYR A 103 -24.12 2.88 11.63
N THR A 104 -24.67 4.00 11.21
CA THR A 104 -25.29 4.16 9.89
C THR A 104 -24.64 5.35 9.17
N PRO A 105 -24.36 5.27 7.86
CA PRO A 105 -23.79 6.39 7.12
C PRO A 105 -24.73 7.60 7.18
N ALA A 106 -24.21 8.72 7.67
CA ALA A 106 -24.94 9.98 7.71
C ALA A 106 -24.87 10.70 6.36
N TYR A 107 -23.75 10.54 5.64
CA TYR A 107 -23.55 11.13 4.32
C TYR A 107 -22.44 10.42 3.52
N TYR A 108 -22.13 10.92 2.33
CA TYR A 108 -20.98 10.46 1.55
C TYR A 108 -19.65 10.74 2.26
N PRO A 109 -18.58 9.95 2.00
CA PRO A 109 -17.26 10.19 2.57
C PRO A 109 -16.74 11.59 2.23
N VAL A 110 -16.13 12.22 3.21
CA VAL A 110 -15.56 13.57 3.15
C VAL A 110 -14.06 13.45 2.96
N LYS A 111 -13.56 13.99 1.85
CA LYS A 111 -12.12 14.16 1.58
C LYS A 111 -11.69 15.56 2.03
N VAL A 112 -10.72 15.61 2.94
CA VAL A 112 -10.01 16.83 3.34
C VAL A 112 -8.62 16.77 2.73
N ASP A 113 -8.32 17.64 1.77
CA ASP A 113 -7.01 17.65 1.11
C ASP A 113 -5.90 18.26 1.99
N GLU A 114 -4.67 18.25 1.50
CA GLU A 114 -3.50 18.80 2.20
C GLU A 114 -3.62 20.30 2.53
N LYS A 115 -4.47 21.05 1.81
CA LYS A 115 -4.72 22.48 2.04
C LYS A 115 -5.93 22.72 2.94
N GLY A 116 -6.59 21.66 3.40
CA GLY A 116 -7.81 21.73 4.21
C GLY A 116 -9.08 21.96 3.39
N ARG A 117 -9.05 21.81 2.06
CA ARG A 117 -10.26 21.93 1.25
C ARG A 117 -11.10 20.67 1.40
N VAL A 118 -12.39 20.89 1.67
CA VAL A 118 -13.38 19.84 1.91
C VAL A 118 -14.12 19.52 0.61
N SER A 119 -14.24 18.24 0.29
CA SER A 119 -15.02 17.74 -0.84
C SER A 119 -15.66 16.39 -0.49
N TYR A 120 -16.68 15.97 -1.25
CA TYR A 120 -17.41 14.73 -1.00
C TYR A 120 -17.17 13.71 -2.10
N LEU A 121 -16.94 12.46 -1.71
CA LEU A 121 -16.77 11.32 -2.61
C LEU A 121 -18.13 10.65 -2.86
N ASN A 122 -19.02 11.39 -3.53
CA ASN A 122 -20.28 10.86 -4.05
C ASN A 122 -20.01 10.21 -5.43
N PRO A 123 -20.21 8.89 -5.58
CA PRO A 123 -19.94 8.21 -6.84
C PRO A 123 -20.89 8.65 -7.95
N ASP A 124 -20.33 9.14 -9.06
CA ASP A 124 -21.07 9.43 -10.27
C ASP A 124 -21.28 8.14 -11.08
N VAL A 125 -22.45 7.54 -10.91
CA VAL A 125 -22.80 6.30 -11.60
C VAL A 125 -23.15 6.48 -13.08
N LYS A 126 -23.35 7.73 -13.54
CA LYS A 126 -23.63 8.05 -14.94
C LYS A 126 -22.33 8.17 -15.74
N HIS A 127 -21.30 8.76 -15.14
CA HIS A 127 -19.98 8.89 -15.75
C HIS A 127 -19.04 7.82 -15.19
N LYS A 128 -18.77 6.81 -16.01
CA LYS A 128 -17.90 5.69 -15.66
C LYS A 128 -16.55 5.83 -16.35
N ARG A 129 -15.52 5.26 -15.72
CA ARG A 129 -14.15 5.28 -16.21
C ARG A 129 -13.48 3.92 -16.08
N ARG A 130 -12.47 3.73 -16.91
CA ARG A 130 -11.50 2.64 -16.78
C ARG A 130 -10.50 2.97 -15.67
N VAL A 131 -10.25 2.01 -14.78
CA VAL A 131 -9.17 2.09 -13.79
C VAL A 131 -8.21 0.92 -13.96
N VAL A 132 -6.92 1.19 -13.81
CA VAL A 132 -5.85 0.18 -13.84
C VAL A 132 -5.20 0.14 -12.46
N LEU A 133 -5.29 -1.01 -11.79
CA LEU A 133 -4.85 -1.19 -10.41
C LEU A 133 -3.65 -2.12 -10.35
N THR A 134 -2.54 -1.67 -9.78
CA THR A 134 -1.28 -2.44 -9.71
C THR A 134 -1.04 -3.07 -8.35
N ARG A 135 -1.83 -2.69 -7.33
CA ARG A 135 -1.70 -3.16 -5.95
C ARG A 135 -2.92 -2.84 -5.09
N LYS A 136 -3.06 -3.53 -3.95
CA LYS A 136 -4.14 -3.33 -2.98
C LYS A 136 -3.85 -2.28 -1.88
N PHE A 137 -2.58 -1.97 -1.65
CA PHE A 137 -2.13 -0.89 -0.75
C PHE A 137 -0.63 -0.60 -0.96
N MET A 138 -0.17 0.65 -0.81
CA MET A 138 1.25 1.02 -0.75
C MET A 138 1.55 1.94 0.45
N ASP A 139 2.28 1.44 1.45
CA ASP A 139 2.76 2.26 2.55
C ASP A 139 4.14 2.91 2.24
N MET A 140 4.76 3.55 3.23
CA MET A 140 6.06 4.19 3.05
C MET A 140 7.25 3.22 2.98
N ASN A 141 7.09 1.96 3.42
CA ASN A 141 8.22 1.03 3.58
C ASN A 141 8.74 0.49 2.24
N PRO A 142 7.92 -0.08 1.31
CA PRO A 142 8.37 -0.44 -0.03
C PRO A 142 8.99 0.75 -0.78
N LYS A 143 8.40 1.94 -0.65
CA LYS A 143 8.94 3.19 -1.23
C LYS A 143 10.34 3.54 -0.71
N LYS A 144 10.69 3.15 0.52
CA LYS A 144 12.04 3.32 1.07
C LYS A 144 12.97 2.19 0.64
N TRP A 145 12.50 0.95 0.65
CA TRP A 145 13.32 -0.22 0.31
C TRP A 145 13.79 -0.19 -1.14
N ILE A 146 12.95 0.27 -2.08
CA ILE A 146 13.30 0.37 -3.50
C ILE A 146 14.51 1.30 -3.76
N LYS A 147 14.76 2.28 -2.88
CA LYS A 147 15.93 3.16 -2.99
C LYS A 147 17.26 2.41 -2.75
N ALA A 148 17.22 1.24 -2.12
CA ALA A 148 18.39 0.41 -1.88
C ALA A 148 18.79 -0.46 -3.07
N ILE A 149 18.07 -0.37 -4.21
CA ILE A 149 18.36 -1.14 -5.42
C ILE A 149 18.54 -0.26 -6.66
N ILE A 150 17.92 0.93 -6.68
CA ILE A 150 18.11 1.92 -7.76
C ILE A 150 19.57 2.37 -7.77
N GLY A 151 20.21 2.28 -8.93
CA GLY A 151 21.66 2.46 -9.13
C GLY A 151 22.47 1.17 -9.03
N GLY A 152 21.84 0.05 -8.65
CA GLY A 152 22.43 -1.28 -8.72
C GLY A 152 22.41 -1.82 -10.14
N TYR A 153 23.07 -2.95 -10.36
CA TYR A 153 23.15 -3.55 -11.69
C TYR A 153 23.36 -5.06 -11.64
N PHE A 154 22.95 -5.73 -12.71
CA PHE A 154 23.26 -7.13 -12.97
C PHE A 154 24.45 -7.22 -13.92
N VAL A 155 25.29 -8.23 -13.73
CA VAL A 155 26.42 -8.58 -14.61
C VAL A 155 26.27 -10.04 -14.99
N LEU A 156 26.23 -10.34 -16.29
CA LEU A 156 26.07 -11.70 -16.82
C LEU A 156 27.28 -12.06 -17.69
N SER A 157 27.81 -13.27 -17.52
CA SER A 157 29.06 -13.70 -18.14
C SER A 157 29.09 -15.20 -18.45
N ARG A 158 29.93 -15.60 -19.41
CA ARG A 158 30.29 -17.01 -19.64
C ARG A 158 31.43 -17.48 -18.75
N GLU A 159 32.23 -16.54 -18.23
CA GLU A 159 33.45 -16.78 -17.47
C GLU A 159 33.31 -16.29 -16.02
N ALA A 160 33.89 -17.04 -15.08
CA ALA A 160 33.79 -16.77 -13.64
C ALA A 160 34.40 -15.43 -13.22
N ALA A 161 35.38 -14.92 -13.98
CA ALA A 161 36.03 -13.64 -13.73
C ALA A 161 35.17 -12.43 -14.13
N PHE A 162 34.07 -12.62 -14.88
CA PHE A 162 33.25 -11.56 -15.46
C PHE A 162 34.04 -10.54 -16.31
N ALA A 163 35.14 -10.96 -16.94
CA ALA A 163 36.00 -10.09 -17.75
C ALA A 163 35.29 -9.60 -19.02
N ASN A 164 34.56 -10.49 -19.69
CA ASN A 164 33.73 -10.20 -20.85
C ASN A 164 32.26 -10.43 -20.48
N ALA A 165 31.62 -9.38 -19.96
CA ALA A 165 30.29 -9.47 -19.39
C ALA A 165 29.32 -8.43 -19.95
N ASP A 166 28.04 -8.78 -19.95
CA ASP A 166 26.95 -7.86 -20.20
C ASP A 166 26.45 -7.27 -18.87
N THR A 167 26.21 -5.97 -18.84
CA THR A 167 25.76 -5.24 -17.65
C THR A 167 24.38 -4.64 -17.88
N ILE A 168 23.48 -4.79 -16.91
CA ILE A 168 22.11 -4.29 -16.95
C ILE A 168 21.90 -3.42 -15.72
N HIS A 169 21.70 -2.12 -15.92
CA HIS A 169 21.50 -1.16 -14.83
C HIS A 169 20.04 -1.08 -14.38
N ILE A 170 19.84 -0.84 -13.08
CA ILE A 170 18.55 -0.56 -12.47
C ILE A 170 18.46 0.95 -12.22
N ASP A 171 18.21 1.73 -13.27
CA ASP A 171 18.24 3.19 -13.18
C ASP A 171 16.97 3.79 -12.56
N LEU A 172 15.82 3.13 -12.76
CA LEU A 172 14.53 3.59 -12.25
C LEU A 172 13.59 2.39 -12.05
N LEU A 173 12.76 2.48 -11.02
CA LEU A 173 11.63 1.58 -10.81
C LEU A 173 10.39 2.39 -10.42
N LYS A 174 9.28 2.15 -11.12
CA LYS A 174 8.00 2.82 -10.84
C LYS A 174 7.18 2.10 -9.76
N GLU A 175 7.29 0.77 -9.72
CA GLU A 175 6.51 -0.10 -8.82
C GLU A 175 7.41 -1.12 -8.11
N CYS A 176 6.97 -1.59 -6.94
CA CYS A 176 7.65 -2.63 -6.16
C CYS A 176 7.12 -4.03 -6.53
N ASN A 177 7.05 -4.34 -7.83
CA ASN A 177 6.58 -5.61 -8.37
C ASN A 177 7.67 -6.25 -9.27
N TYR A 178 7.34 -7.34 -9.96
CA TYR A 178 8.31 -8.05 -10.78
C TYR A 178 8.74 -7.21 -11.99
N GLN A 179 10.05 -7.12 -12.20
CA GLN A 179 10.66 -6.48 -13.36
C GLN A 179 11.20 -7.56 -14.29
N THR A 180 11.07 -7.35 -15.60
CA THR A 180 11.54 -8.30 -16.61
C THR A 180 12.45 -7.62 -17.61
N VAL A 181 13.60 -8.23 -17.85
CA VAL A 181 14.57 -7.83 -18.88
C VAL A 181 14.69 -8.97 -19.88
N THR A 182 14.52 -8.64 -21.16
CA THR A 182 14.69 -9.61 -22.26
C THR A 182 16.17 -9.75 -22.58
N LEU A 183 16.62 -10.99 -22.73
CA LEU A 183 17.97 -11.39 -23.04
C LEU A 183 17.96 -12.33 -24.26
N ASN A 184 19.09 -12.45 -24.94
CA ASN A 184 19.20 -13.25 -26.16
C ASN A 184 20.59 -13.88 -26.33
N LYS A 185 21.32 -14.04 -25.23
CA LYS A 185 22.69 -14.58 -25.23
C LYS A 185 22.81 -15.73 -24.23
N ALA A 186 23.89 -16.49 -24.40
CA ALA A 186 24.22 -17.58 -23.51
C ALA A 186 25.19 -17.14 -22.41
N TYR A 187 24.88 -17.49 -21.17
CA TYR A 187 25.65 -17.18 -19.97
C TYR A 187 25.81 -18.41 -19.08
N ARG A 188 26.80 -18.38 -18.21
CA ARG A 188 26.96 -19.35 -17.10
C ARG A 188 26.81 -18.67 -15.75
N TYR A 189 27.29 -17.44 -15.62
CA TYR A 189 27.33 -16.70 -14.38
C TYR A 189 26.45 -15.47 -14.48
N MET A 190 25.79 -15.14 -13.37
CA MET A 190 25.18 -13.83 -13.16
C MET A 190 25.54 -13.34 -11.76
N LYS A 191 25.65 -12.02 -11.59
CA LYS A 191 25.66 -11.37 -10.26
C LYS A 191 24.82 -10.11 -10.27
N TYR A 192 24.15 -9.83 -9.16
CA TYR A 192 23.57 -8.55 -8.81
C TYR A 192 24.52 -7.82 -7.86
N VAL A 193 24.82 -6.57 -8.18
CA VAL A 193 25.61 -5.65 -7.38
C VAL A 193 24.70 -4.52 -6.91
N PRO A 194 24.40 -4.42 -5.61
CA PRO A 194 23.61 -3.32 -5.08
C PRO A 194 24.40 -2.00 -5.10
N PRO A 195 23.71 -0.84 -5.03
CA PRO A 195 24.38 0.43 -4.85
C PRO A 195 25.23 0.42 -3.57
N VAL A 196 26.39 1.07 -3.61
CA VAL A 196 27.26 1.22 -2.43
C VAL A 196 26.51 1.87 -1.27
N LYS A 197 26.82 1.44 -0.03
CA LYS A 197 26.19 1.94 1.20
C LYS A 197 24.69 1.60 1.35
N THR A 198 24.23 0.56 0.66
CA THR A 198 22.85 0.04 0.78
C THR A 198 22.85 -1.41 1.27
N GLU A 199 21.65 -1.93 1.57
CA GLU A 199 21.46 -3.32 2.00
C GLU A 199 21.12 -4.25 0.82
N GLY A 200 20.99 -3.71 -0.39
CA GLY A 200 20.70 -4.45 -1.63
C GLY A 200 19.29 -5.00 -1.83
N ASN A 201 18.52 -5.28 -0.77
CA ASN A 201 17.05 -5.48 -0.74
C ASN A 201 16.41 -6.11 -2.01
N MET A 202 16.94 -7.23 -2.52
CA MET A 202 16.44 -7.91 -3.73
C MET A 202 15.75 -9.23 -3.34
N ALA A 203 14.42 -9.27 -3.37
CA ALA A 203 13.65 -10.44 -2.91
C ALA A 203 13.80 -11.66 -3.83
N GLU A 204 13.68 -11.49 -5.14
CA GLU A 204 13.84 -12.61 -6.08
C GLU A 204 14.69 -12.19 -7.29
N ILE A 205 15.46 -13.14 -7.81
CA ILE A 205 16.16 -13.08 -9.08
C ILE A 205 15.93 -14.42 -9.78
N GLU A 206 15.48 -14.37 -11.03
CA GLU A 206 15.16 -15.56 -11.80
C GLU A 206 15.69 -15.40 -13.22
N LEU A 207 16.26 -16.48 -13.75
CA LEU A 207 16.66 -16.58 -15.14
C LEU A 207 15.78 -17.61 -15.85
N TYR A 208 15.42 -17.34 -17.10
CA TYR A 208 14.61 -18.24 -17.90
C TYR A 208 15.27 -18.53 -19.25
N ASP A 209 15.07 -19.74 -19.77
CA ASP A 209 15.43 -20.10 -21.14
C ASP A 209 14.35 -19.70 -22.16
N GLU A 210 14.61 -19.94 -23.44
CA GLU A 210 13.68 -19.60 -24.55
C GLU A 210 12.34 -20.38 -24.48
N LYS A 211 12.31 -21.51 -23.75
CA LYS A 211 11.11 -22.31 -23.53
C LYS A 211 10.31 -21.82 -22.32
N GLY A 212 10.77 -20.77 -21.63
CA GLY A 212 10.15 -20.25 -20.42
C GLY A 212 10.42 -21.10 -19.18
N GLN A 213 11.41 -21.99 -19.21
CA GLN A 213 11.78 -22.80 -18.04
C GLN A 213 12.72 -22.00 -17.14
N LYS A 214 12.43 -21.96 -15.84
CA LYS A 214 13.30 -21.33 -14.84
C LYS A 214 14.61 -22.11 -14.75
N LEU A 215 15.72 -21.40 -14.91
CA LEU A 215 17.07 -21.95 -14.83
C LEU A 215 17.52 -22.05 -13.37
N ALA A 216 18.11 -23.18 -13.01
CA ALA A 216 18.66 -23.44 -11.68
C ALA A 216 20.19 -23.40 -11.70
N GLY A 217 20.78 -23.10 -10.55
CA GLY A 217 22.23 -23.04 -10.38
C GLY A 217 22.64 -22.89 -8.93
N LYS A 218 23.95 -22.88 -8.69
CA LYS A 218 24.53 -22.71 -7.36
C LYS A 218 24.59 -21.22 -7.01
N VAL A 219 24.07 -20.86 -5.84
CA VAL A 219 24.19 -19.50 -5.30
C VAL A 219 25.66 -19.20 -5.00
N ILE A 220 26.10 -18.03 -5.46
CA ILE A 220 27.45 -17.49 -5.28
C ILE A 220 27.35 -16.03 -4.82
N GLY A 221 28.39 -15.51 -4.17
CA GLY A 221 28.42 -14.12 -3.73
C GLY A 221 29.27 -13.94 -2.48
N ASN A 222 29.31 -12.71 -2.00
CA ASN A 222 30.18 -12.31 -0.90
C ASN A 222 29.46 -11.45 0.16
N TYR A 223 28.13 -11.49 0.25
CA TYR A 223 27.40 -10.72 1.26
C TYR A 223 27.89 -11.05 2.67
N ARG A 224 28.06 -10.02 3.51
CA ARG A 224 28.50 -10.12 4.91
C ARG A 224 27.39 -9.61 5.84
N PRO A 225 26.29 -10.37 6.03
CA PRO A 225 25.21 -9.99 6.94
C PRO A 225 25.67 -9.96 8.41
N GLU A 226 24.99 -9.17 9.25
CA GLU A 226 25.32 -9.05 10.68
C GLU A 226 24.87 -10.25 11.54
N ARG A 227 23.72 -10.85 11.22
CA ARG A 227 22.97 -11.72 12.15
C ARG A 227 22.76 -13.15 11.66
N MET A 228 23.09 -13.45 10.41
CA MET A 228 22.77 -14.71 9.76
C MET A 228 23.98 -15.25 9.02
N ASP A 229 23.98 -16.56 8.73
CA ASP A 229 24.96 -17.13 7.81
C ASP A 229 24.89 -16.43 6.44
N ALA A 230 26.06 -16.19 5.85
CA ALA A 230 26.18 -15.46 4.59
C ALA A 230 25.50 -16.20 3.43
N MET A 231 25.72 -17.51 3.32
CA MET A 231 25.16 -18.31 2.24
C MET A 231 23.64 -18.45 2.40
N GLU A 232 23.17 -18.72 3.61
CA GLU A 232 21.72 -18.80 3.88
C GLU A 232 21.01 -17.47 3.66
N THR A 233 21.68 -16.35 3.95
CA THR A 233 21.17 -15.02 3.59
C THR A 233 21.07 -14.88 2.08
N MET A 234 22.11 -15.20 1.32
CA MET A 234 22.13 -15.03 -0.14
C MET A 234 21.12 -15.90 -0.88
N LYS A 235 20.84 -17.12 -0.40
CA LYS A 235 19.82 -18.01 -1.00
C LYS A 235 18.43 -17.38 -1.05
N ARG A 236 18.13 -16.43 -0.16
CA ARG A 236 16.86 -15.70 -0.12
C ARG A 236 16.55 -14.92 -1.39
N ALA A 237 17.56 -14.56 -2.20
CA ALA A 237 17.29 -13.96 -3.52
C ALA A 237 16.77 -14.98 -4.56
N PHE A 238 16.67 -16.26 -4.21
CA PHE A 238 16.38 -17.35 -5.15
C PHE A 238 15.46 -18.42 -4.54
N ASP A 239 14.86 -18.18 -3.38
CA ASP A 239 14.11 -19.19 -2.61
C ASP A 239 12.63 -19.30 -3.00
N GLY A 240 12.14 -18.40 -3.87
CA GLY A 240 10.74 -18.35 -4.30
C GLY A 240 9.82 -17.71 -3.26
N ASN A 241 10.35 -17.22 -2.14
CA ASN A 241 9.58 -16.52 -1.12
C ASN A 241 9.73 -15.01 -1.30
N VAL A 242 8.72 -14.41 -1.94
CA VAL A 242 8.68 -12.97 -2.26
C VAL A 242 8.79 -12.00 -1.07
N LEU A 243 8.54 -12.47 0.16
CA LEU A 243 8.68 -11.67 1.39
C LEU A 243 10.06 -11.86 2.06
N SER A 244 10.84 -12.82 1.60
CA SER A 244 12.23 -12.99 1.94
C SER A 244 13.09 -12.03 1.11
N SER A 245 14.22 -11.58 1.66
CA SER A 245 15.24 -10.86 0.90
C SER A 245 16.59 -10.97 1.62
N PRO A 246 17.70 -11.14 0.88
CA PRO A 246 19.03 -11.05 1.43
C PRO A 246 19.33 -9.60 1.80
N LYS A 247 20.14 -9.43 2.85
CA LYS A 247 20.68 -8.13 3.21
C LYS A 247 22.18 -8.22 3.42
N THR A 248 22.89 -7.26 2.84
CA THR A 248 24.26 -6.95 3.25
C THR A 248 24.27 -5.76 4.23
N VAL A 249 25.43 -5.45 4.78
CA VAL A 249 25.68 -4.26 5.61
C VAL A 249 26.10 -3.07 4.76
N LYS A 250 25.70 -1.87 5.17
CA LYS A 250 26.04 -0.62 4.47
C LYS A 250 27.55 -0.34 4.41
N THR A 251 28.34 -0.96 5.28
CA THR A 251 29.80 -0.84 5.29
C THR A 251 30.48 -1.73 4.26
N GLN A 252 29.79 -2.73 3.70
CA GLN A 252 30.32 -3.56 2.65
C GLN A 252 30.13 -2.89 1.28
N THR A 253 31.21 -2.34 0.72
CA THR A 253 31.19 -1.60 -0.55
C THR A 253 31.42 -2.47 -1.79
N ASP A 254 31.79 -3.73 -1.61
CA ASP A 254 32.07 -4.72 -2.67
C ASP A 254 31.01 -5.84 -2.75
N ALA A 255 29.84 -5.63 -2.13
CA ALA A 255 28.82 -6.66 -1.99
C ALA A 255 28.25 -7.08 -3.36
N TRP A 256 28.02 -8.38 -3.55
CA TRP A 256 27.26 -8.93 -4.66
C TRP A 256 26.73 -10.33 -4.33
N VAL A 257 25.66 -10.72 -5.01
CA VAL A 257 25.03 -12.04 -4.92
C VAL A 257 24.64 -12.52 -6.32
N GLY A 258 24.69 -13.82 -6.59
CA GLY A 258 24.47 -14.32 -7.92
C GLY A 258 24.34 -15.83 -8.04
N LEU A 259 24.44 -16.31 -9.27
CA LEU A 259 24.23 -17.70 -9.64
C LEU A 259 25.33 -18.20 -10.59
N ASP A 260 25.85 -19.40 -10.33
CA ASP A 260 26.57 -20.23 -11.30
C ASP A 260 25.62 -21.32 -11.82
N LEU A 261 25.23 -21.24 -13.09
CA LEU A 261 24.36 -22.19 -13.78
C LEU A 261 25.04 -23.55 -14.04
N GLY A 262 26.33 -23.69 -13.71
CA GLY A 262 27.15 -24.89 -13.88
C GLY A 262 27.62 -25.11 -15.32
N ARG A 263 26.90 -24.59 -16.30
CA ARG A 263 27.23 -24.62 -17.73
C ARG A 263 26.74 -23.36 -18.43
N VAL A 264 27.28 -23.09 -19.61
CA VAL A 264 26.78 -22.02 -20.48
C VAL A 264 25.43 -22.45 -21.06
N VAL A 265 24.39 -21.64 -20.86
CA VAL A 265 23.03 -21.88 -21.34
C VAL A 265 22.45 -20.62 -21.98
N SER A 266 21.58 -20.77 -22.98
CA SER A 266 20.83 -19.64 -23.53
C SER A 266 19.88 -19.09 -22.46
N VAL A 267 19.91 -17.77 -22.26
CA VAL A 267 19.04 -17.07 -21.31
C VAL A 267 18.20 -16.06 -22.08
N SER A 268 16.88 -16.20 -21.97
CA SER A 268 15.89 -15.38 -22.66
C SER A 268 15.33 -14.25 -21.78
N LYS A 269 15.29 -14.46 -20.45
CA LYS A 269 14.77 -13.46 -19.51
C LYS A 269 15.55 -13.45 -18.20
N LEU A 270 15.77 -12.25 -17.69
CA LEU A 270 16.08 -11.98 -16.29
C LEU A 270 14.83 -11.35 -15.67
N VAL A 271 14.30 -11.98 -14.63
CA VAL A 271 13.18 -11.45 -13.85
C VAL A 271 13.68 -11.17 -12.44
N TYR A 272 13.36 -10.02 -11.88
CA TYR A 272 13.74 -9.70 -10.51
C TYR A 272 12.62 -9.00 -9.75
N LEU A 273 12.59 -9.19 -8.43
CA LEU A 273 11.62 -8.60 -7.52
C LEU A 273 12.36 -7.83 -6.42
N PRO A 274 12.17 -6.51 -6.31
CA PRO A 274 12.62 -5.74 -5.15
C PRO A 274 12.01 -6.27 -3.86
N ARG A 275 12.65 -6.01 -2.72
CA ARG A 275 12.00 -6.18 -1.41
C ARG A 275 10.67 -5.42 -1.39
N ASN A 276 9.62 -6.13 -1.02
CA ASN A 276 8.24 -5.68 -1.17
C ASN A 276 7.41 -6.11 0.06
N ASP A 277 6.11 -5.81 -0.01
CA ASP A 277 5.09 -6.08 1.00
C ASP A 277 4.02 -7.06 0.51
N ASP A 278 4.25 -7.76 -0.62
CA ASP A 278 3.32 -8.72 -1.27
C ASP A 278 1.92 -8.12 -1.54
N ASN A 279 1.83 -6.79 -1.65
CA ASN A 279 0.58 -6.08 -1.89
C ASN A 279 0.34 -5.76 -3.37
N PHE A 280 1.27 -6.08 -4.28
CA PHE A 280 1.09 -5.97 -5.72
C PHE A 280 0.15 -7.06 -6.26
N ILE A 281 -0.38 -6.90 -7.49
CA ILE A 281 -1.24 -7.91 -8.11
C ILE A 281 -0.43 -9.17 -8.42
N LYS A 282 -0.86 -10.30 -7.87
CA LYS A 282 -0.14 -11.56 -7.93
C LYS A 282 -0.89 -12.60 -8.74
N GLU A 283 -0.12 -13.42 -9.44
CA GLU A 283 -0.65 -14.54 -10.23
C GLU A 283 -1.49 -15.50 -9.40
N GLY A 284 -2.66 -15.84 -9.93
CA GLY A 284 -3.55 -16.85 -9.35
C GLY A 284 -4.34 -16.37 -8.12
N GLU A 285 -4.07 -15.17 -7.60
CA GLU A 285 -4.82 -14.62 -6.47
C GLU A 285 -6.09 -13.92 -6.95
N LEU A 286 -7.18 -14.09 -6.20
CA LEU A 286 -8.50 -13.56 -6.54
C LEU A 286 -8.70 -12.21 -5.85
N TYR A 287 -9.03 -11.20 -6.63
CA TYR A 287 -9.29 -9.85 -6.15
C TYR A 287 -10.72 -9.42 -6.46
N GLU A 288 -11.28 -8.54 -5.61
CA GLU A 288 -12.59 -7.93 -5.81
C GLU A 288 -12.49 -6.43 -5.56
N LEU A 289 -12.92 -5.62 -6.53
CA LEU A 289 -12.95 -4.17 -6.40
C LEU A 289 -14.32 -3.72 -5.91
N PHE A 290 -14.33 -2.79 -4.96
CA PHE A 290 -15.54 -2.18 -4.43
C PHE A 290 -15.50 -0.67 -4.60
N TYR A 291 -16.68 -0.05 -4.69
CA TYR A 291 -16.87 1.38 -4.46
C TYR A 291 -17.87 1.62 -3.33
N TRP A 292 -17.75 2.75 -2.64
CA TRP A 292 -18.66 3.13 -1.57
C TRP A 292 -19.86 3.93 -2.10
N ASP A 293 -21.07 3.41 -1.89
CA ASP A 293 -22.34 4.13 -2.07
C ASP A 293 -23.31 3.71 -0.96
N ARG A 294 -23.19 4.35 0.20
CA ARG A 294 -23.84 3.99 1.48
C ARG A 294 -23.46 2.60 2.03
N GLU A 295 -22.92 1.74 1.19
CA GLU A 295 -22.32 0.45 1.50
C GLU A 295 -21.24 0.14 0.46
N TRP A 296 -20.44 -0.89 0.71
CA TRP A 296 -19.48 -1.38 -0.28
C TRP A 296 -20.21 -2.15 -1.39
N LYS A 297 -20.20 -1.61 -2.60
CA LYS A 297 -20.78 -2.24 -3.79
C LYS A 297 -19.67 -2.83 -4.67
N SER A 298 -19.83 -4.10 -5.03
CA SER A 298 -18.86 -4.80 -5.87
C SER A 298 -18.87 -4.31 -7.32
N LEU A 299 -17.68 -4.21 -7.90
CA LEU A 299 -17.41 -3.96 -9.32
C LEU A 299 -16.90 -5.24 -10.03
N GLY A 300 -16.94 -6.38 -9.34
CA GLY A 300 -16.58 -7.67 -9.89
C GLY A 300 -15.21 -8.19 -9.45
N ARG A 301 -14.97 -9.45 -9.78
CA ARG A 301 -13.79 -10.21 -9.38
C ARG A 301 -12.86 -10.45 -10.56
N GLN A 302 -11.55 -10.43 -10.31
CA GLN A 302 -10.54 -10.79 -11.29
C GLN A 302 -9.41 -11.58 -10.64
N VAL A 303 -8.80 -12.48 -11.41
CA VAL A 303 -7.61 -13.23 -10.98
C VAL A 303 -6.38 -12.48 -11.47
N GLY A 304 -5.43 -12.25 -10.57
CA GLY A 304 -4.19 -11.57 -10.92
C GLY A 304 -3.33 -12.42 -11.86
N SER A 305 -2.52 -11.73 -12.66
CA SER A 305 -1.60 -12.34 -13.63
C SER A 305 -0.20 -11.79 -13.41
N ARG A 306 0.81 -12.67 -13.38
CA ARG A 306 2.22 -12.26 -13.28
C ARG A 306 2.71 -11.55 -14.54
N GLN A 307 2.09 -11.84 -15.68
CA GLN A 307 2.45 -11.20 -16.95
C GLN A 307 1.91 -9.76 -17.02
N LEU A 308 0.67 -9.54 -16.56
CA LEU A 308 0.07 -8.20 -16.58
C LEU A 308 0.49 -7.38 -15.35
N GLN A 309 0.48 -7.98 -14.16
CA GLN A 309 0.73 -7.35 -12.86
C GLN A 309 -0.19 -6.17 -12.52
N TYR A 310 -1.35 -6.12 -13.18
CA TYR A 310 -2.41 -5.17 -12.93
C TYR A 310 -3.78 -5.82 -13.13
N LEU A 311 -4.83 -5.17 -12.65
CA LEU A 311 -6.24 -5.47 -12.90
C LEU A 311 -6.89 -4.26 -13.59
N GLU A 312 -7.84 -4.50 -14.49
CA GLU A 312 -8.54 -3.43 -15.22
C GLU A 312 -10.05 -3.53 -15.04
N TYR A 313 -10.68 -2.41 -14.69
CA TYR A 313 -12.14 -2.34 -14.55
C TYR A 313 -12.67 -1.16 -15.37
N ASP A 314 -13.56 -1.41 -16.33
CA ASP A 314 -14.02 -0.39 -17.31
C ASP A 314 -15.25 0.41 -16.88
N ASN A 315 -15.92 0.01 -15.81
CA ASN A 315 -17.23 0.54 -15.41
C ASN A 315 -17.24 1.14 -14.00
N VAL A 316 -16.13 1.75 -13.59
CA VAL A 316 -16.00 2.32 -12.25
C VAL A 316 -16.64 3.72 -12.21
N PRO A 317 -17.57 4.00 -11.27
CA PRO A 317 -18.13 5.33 -11.10
C PRO A 317 -17.03 6.38 -10.86
N ASP A 318 -17.19 7.57 -11.45
CA ASP A 318 -16.26 8.67 -11.16
C ASP A 318 -16.50 9.25 -9.76
N ASN A 319 -15.53 10.00 -9.22
CA ASN A 319 -15.58 10.57 -7.87
C ASN A 319 -15.86 9.55 -6.73
N ALA A 320 -15.61 8.26 -6.98
CA ALA A 320 -15.86 7.18 -6.03
C ALA A 320 -14.68 6.94 -5.08
N LEU A 321 -15.00 6.61 -3.82
CA LEU A 321 -14.07 5.97 -2.91
C LEU A 321 -14.02 4.46 -3.21
N LEU A 322 -12.83 3.93 -3.44
CA LEU A 322 -12.60 2.56 -3.89
C LEU A 322 -11.85 1.74 -2.84
N LEU A 323 -12.05 0.42 -2.87
CA LEU A 323 -11.32 -0.55 -2.06
C LEU A 323 -11.07 -1.82 -2.89
N LEU A 324 -9.80 -2.20 -3.05
CA LEU A 324 -9.42 -3.44 -3.71
C LEU A 324 -9.09 -4.49 -2.64
N ARG A 325 -9.86 -5.57 -2.62
CA ARG A 325 -9.66 -6.66 -1.68
C ARG A 325 -9.00 -7.85 -2.33
N ASN A 326 -8.10 -8.51 -1.62
CA ASN A 326 -7.55 -9.82 -1.99
C ASN A 326 -8.31 -10.90 -1.21
N LEU A 327 -9.07 -11.72 -1.92
CA LEU A 327 -9.89 -12.78 -1.35
C LEU A 327 -9.12 -14.10 -1.14
N THR A 328 -7.86 -14.17 -1.58
CA THR A 328 -6.99 -15.34 -1.38
C THR A 328 -6.21 -15.21 -0.09
N LYS A 329 -5.46 -14.11 0.11
CA LYS A 329 -4.60 -13.91 1.28
C LYS A 329 -4.27 -12.44 1.54
N GLY A 330 -3.62 -12.20 2.68
CA GLY A 330 -3.23 -10.86 3.09
C GLY A 330 -4.43 -10.04 3.59
N LYS A 331 -4.18 -9.08 4.46
CA LYS A 331 -5.25 -8.25 5.06
C LYS A 331 -4.94 -6.74 5.04
N GLU A 332 -3.78 -6.38 4.48
CA GLU A 332 -3.35 -4.99 4.32
C GLU A 332 -4.03 -4.38 3.10
N GLU A 333 -5.23 -3.85 3.30
CA GLU A 333 -6.05 -3.25 2.25
C GLU A 333 -6.32 -1.81 2.65
N ARG A 334 -6.37 -0.89 1.68
CA ARG A 334 -6.62 0.51 1.99
C ARG A 334 -7.57 1.14 0.98
N ILE A 335 -8.43 2.01 1.48
CA ILE A 335 -9.28 2.82 0.64
C ILE A 335 -8.44 3.78 -0.20
N PHE A 336 -8.89 4.03 -1.42
CA PHE A 336 -8.22 4.94 -2.33
C PHE A 336 -9.21 5.65 -3.23
N THR A 337 -8.81 6.80 -3.75
CA THR A 337 -9.42 7.41 -4.92
C THR A 337 -8.54 7.11 -6.14
N TYR A 338 -9.14 7.14 -7.33
CA TYR A 338 -8.37 7.07 -8.57
C TYR A 338 -8.33 8.47 -9.19
N GLU A 339 -7.13 9.07 -9.24
CA GLU A 339 -6.91 10.47 -9.63
C GLU A 339 -5.76 10.50 -10.65
N ASP A 340 -5.96 11.19 -11.77
CA ASP A 340 -4.97 11.32 -12.86
C ASP A 340 -4.35 9.97 -13.30
N GLY A 341 -5.18 8.93 -13.37
CA GLY A 341 -4.75 7.58 -13.77
C GLY A 341 -4.01 6.79 -12.70
N LYS A 342 -4.05 7.21 -11.42
CA LYS A 342 -3.29 6.61 -10.32
C LYS A 342 -4.13 6.38 -9.07
N GLN A 343 -3.74 5.38 -8.29
CA GLN A 343 -4.29 5.09 -6.97
C GLN A 343 -3.73 6.10 -5.94
N VAL A 344 -4.61 6.83 -5.25
CA VAL A 344 -4.28 7.76 -4.17
C VAL A 344 -4.88 7.23 -2.87
N TRP A 345 -4.03 6.84 -1.92
CA TRP A 345 -4.40 6.13 -0.68
C TRP A 345 -4.82 7.10 0.44
N TRP A 346 -5.83 6.73 1.23
CA TRP A 346 -6.39 7.56 2.32
C TRP A 346 -6.38 6.87 3.67
#